data_AF-A0A972TMU4-F1
#
_entry.id   AF-A0A972TMU4-F1
#
_cell.length_a   1.000
_cell.length_b   1.000
_cell.length_c   1.000
_cell.angle_alpha   90.00
_cell.angle_beta   90.00
_cell.angle_gamma   90.00
#
_symmetry.space_group_name_H-M   'P 1'
#
loop_
_entity.id
_entity.type
_entity.pdbx_description
1 polymer ?
#
loop_
_entity_poly.entity_id
_entity_poly.type
_entity_poly.pdbx_seq_one_letter_code
_entity_poly.pdbx_strand_id
1 'polypeptide(L)'
;MDNSDLCIEAAHIKWHMAGGPNTEENGVALRALHHRMFDRGAFTISENLRILISQRVYGTKGISEWLLRYHDQYMLKPQSKMFFPDSEYLMWHKNQVFREPARKM
;
A
#
# COMPACT_ATOMS: atom_id res chain seq x y z
N MET A 1 -1.60 -25.96 -5.65
CA MET A 1 -1.74 -24.51 -5.42
C MET A 1 -2.07 -24.36 -3.97
N ASP A 2 -1.16 -23.80 -3.18
CA ASP A 2 -1.45 -23.49 -1.80
C ASP A 2 -2.52 -22.37 -1.80
N ASN A 3 -3.43 -22.34 -0.84
CA ASN A 3 -4.51 -21.34 -0.79
C ASN A 3 -3.99 -19.91 -0.53
N SER A 4 -2.67 -19.71 -0.45
CA SER A 4 -2.00 -18.44 -0.18
C SER A 4 -2.20 -17.40 -1.28
N ASP A 5 -2.37 -17.85 -2.54
CA ASP A 5 -2.42 -16.95 -3.69
C ASP A 5 -3.86 -16.60 -4.08
N LEU A 6 -4.84 -17.26 -3.45
CA LEU A 6 -6.25 -16.91 -3.60
C LEU A 6 -6.46 -15.51 -2.99
N CYS A 7 -6.77 -14.53 -3.84
CA CYS A 7 -7.06 -13.13 -3.51
C CYS A 7 -5.86 -12.17 -3.37
N ILE A 8 -4.69 -12.49 -3.92
CA ILE A 8 -3.58 -11.53 -4.07
C ILE A 8 -3.61 -10.88 -5.46
N GLU A 9 -3.41 -9.57 -5.50
CA GLU A 9 -3.39 -8.74 -6.70
C GLU A 9 -2.08 -7.94 -6.75
N ALA A 10 -1.60 -7.70 -7.98
CA ALA A 10 -0.52 -6.75 -8.22
C ALA A 10 -1.12 -5.34 -8.31
N ALA A 11 -0.80 -4.50 -7.34
CA ALA A 11 -1.22 -3.10 -7.30
C ALA A 11 -0.09 -2.20 -7.80
N HIS A 12 -0.40 -1.31 -8.74
CA HIS A 12 0.53 -0.26 -9.15
C HIS A 12 0.65 0.80 -8.06
N ILE A 13 1.87 1.19 -7.72
CA ILE A 13 2.14 2.27 -6.78
C ILE A 13 1.88 3.62 -7.45
N LYS A 14 2.55 3.87 -8.58
CA LYS A 14 2.20 4.92 -9.51
C LYS A 14 1.21 4.40 -10.53
N TRP A 15 0.02 5.00 -10.56
CA TRP A 15 -1.04 4.57 -11.46
C TRP A 15 -0.59 4.59 -12.91
N HIS A 16 -0.97 3.56 -13.65
CA HIS A 16 -0.71 3.45 -15.08
C HIS A 16 -1.25 4.68 -15.85
N MET A 17 -2.46 5.14 -15.51
CA MET A 17 -3.07 6.34 -16.11
C MET A 17 -2.32 7.65 -15.81
N ALA A 18 -1.45 7.66 -14.80
CA ALA A 18 -0.56 8.77 -14.47
C ALA A 18 0.87 8.57 -15.02
N GLY A 19 1.05 7.65 -15.96
CA GLY A 19 2.35 7.31 -16.54
C GLY A 19 3.26 6.51 -15.61
N GLY A 20 2.68 5.64 -14.77
CA GLY A 20 3.43 4.62 -14.04
C GLY A 20 3.78 3.44 -14.95
N PRO A 21 5.04 2.95 -14.94
CA PRO A 21 5.43 1.81 -15.77
C PRO A 21 4.91 0.48 -15.21
N ASN A 22 4.80 -0.54 -16.07
CA ASN A 22 4.49 -1.92 -15.67
C ASN A 22 5.78 -2.66 -15.28
N THR A 23 6.39 -2.26 -14.16
CA THR A 23 7.62 -2.88 -13.63
C THR A 23 7.43 -3.28 -12.18
N GLU A 24 8.24 -4.22 -11.72
CA GLU A 24 8.18 -4.78 -10.37
C GLU A 24 8.43 -3.73 -9.29
N GLU A 25 9.31 -2.76 -9.54
CA GLU A 25 9.62 -1.67 -8.62
C GLU A 25 8.45 -0.66 -8.50
N ASN A 26 7.52 -0.66 -9.46
CA ASN A 26 6.28 0.11 -9.40
C ASN A 26 5.08 -0.73 -8.91
N GLY A 27 5.33 -1.92 -8.37
CA GLY A 27 4.31 -2.87 -7.95
C GLY A 27 4.38 -3.23 -6.47
N VAL A 28 3.22 -3.49 -5.87
CA VAL A 28 3.12 -4.18 -4.57
C VAL A 28 2.05 -5.26 -4.62
N ALA A 29 2.35 -6.41 -4.01
CA ALA A 29 1.39 -7.50 -3.85
C ALA A 29 0.46 -7.20 -2.66
N LEU A 30 -0.84 -7.07 -2.93
CA LEU A 30 -1.85 -6.75 -1.92
C LEU A 30 -3.03 -7.70 -2.01
N ARG A 31 -3.73 -7.93 -0.89
CA ARG A 31 -5.05 -8.56 -0.96
C ARG A 31 -6.02 -7.63 -1.67
N ALA A 32 -7.03 -8.18 -2.35
CA ALA A 32 -8.03 -7.40 -3.10
C ALA A 32 -8.71 -6.27 -2.30
N LEU A 33 -8.91 -6.46 -0.97
CA LEU A 33 -9.41 -5.40 -0.10
C LEU A 33 -8.39 -4.27 0.08
N HIS A 34 -7.13 -4.63 0.38
CA HIS A 34 -6.05 -3.68 0.59
C HIS A 34 -5.70 -2.94 -0.69
N HIS A 35 -5.73 -3.59 -1.86
CA HIS A 35 -5.55 -2.93 -3.15
C HIS A 35 -6.58 -1.80 -3.34
N ARG A 36 -7.87 -2.09 -3.16
CA ARG A 36 -8.94 -1.08 -3.27
C ARG A 36 -8.84 0.05 -2.24
N MET A 37 -8.25 -0.21 -1.08
CA MET A 37 -7.99 0.80 -0.04
C MET A 37 -6.78 1.67 -0.39
N PHE A 38 -5.73 1.07 -0.94
CA PHE A 38 -4.51 1.73 -1.40
C PHE A 38 -4.84 2.72 -2.53
N ASP A 39 -5.56 2.27 -3.56
CA ASP A 39 -6.03 3.10 -4.68
C ASP A 39 -6.96 4.24 -4.26
N ARG A 40 -7.60 4.15 -3.09
CA ARG A 40 -8.45 5.23 -2.56
C ARG A 40 -7.71 6.16 -1.59
N GLY A 41 -6.42 5.92 -1.36
CA GLY A 41 -5.58 6.71 -0.47
C GLY A 41 -5.87 6.47 1.01
N ALA A 42 -6.49 5.34 1.38
CA ALA A 42 -6.76 5.01 2.78
C ALA A 42 -5.45 4.72 3.55
N PHE A 43 -4.45 4.19 2.86
CA PHE A 43 -3.10 4.04 3.37
C PHE A 43 -2.07 4.25 2.24
N THR A 44 -0.81 4.41 2.62
CA THR A 44 0.35 4.41 1.73
C THR A 44 1.52 3.70 2.39
N ILE A 45 2.61 3.54 1.66
CA ILE A 45 3.87 2.98 2.15
C ILE A 45 4.91 4.10 2.09
N SER A 46 5.55 4.38 3.23
CA SER A 46 6.62 5.38 3.29
C SER A 46 7.89 4.88 2.62
N GLU A 47 8.81 5.80 2.36
CA GLU A 47 10.14 5.55 1.81
C GLU A 47 10.97 4.60 2.69
N ASN A 48 10.64 4.52 4.00
CA ASN A 48 11.22 3.58 4.95
C ASN A 48 10.43 2.26 5.07
N LEU A 49 9.53 1.99 4.12
CA LEU A 49 8.66 0.82 4.04
C LEU A 49 7.71 0.65 5.24
N ARG A 50 7.29 1.76 5.86
CA ARG A 50 6.28 1.75 6.92
C ARG A 50 4.90 2.01 6.33
N ILE A 51 3.88 1.31 6.81
CA ILE A 51 2.51 1.49 6.38
C ILE A 51 1.91 2.69 7.12
N LEU A 52 1.55 3.74 6.38
CA LEU A 52 0.93 4.95 6.93
C LEU A 52 -0.56 4.93 6.60
N ILE A 53 -1.42 5.09 7.60
CA ILE A 53 -2.86 5.04 7.43
C ILE A 53 -3.42 6.44 7.61
N SER A 54 -4.33 6.83 6.71
CA SER A 54 -4.96 8.15 6.74
C SER A 54 -5.81 8.33 8.00
N GLN A 55 -5.79 9.52 8.59
CA GLN A 55 -6.74 9.91 9.65
C GLN A 55 -8.17 9.91 9.15
N ARG A 56 -8.39 10.00 7.83
CA ARG A 56 -9.72 10.03 7.21
C ARG A 56 -10.36 8.64 7.09
N VAL A 57 -9.65 7.59 7.51
CA VAL A 57 -10.20 6.24 7.64
C VAL A 57 -10.91 6.13 8.99
N TYR A 58 -12.22 5.92 8.93
CA TYR A 58 -13.09 5.66 10.08
C TYR A 58 -13.95 4.43 9.80
N GLY A 59 -14.41 3.74 10.85
CA GLY A 59 -15.25 2.56 10.69
C GLY A 59 -15.50 1.84 12.02
N THR A 60 -16.21 0.71 11.94
CA THR A 60 -16.53 -0.16 13.08
C THR A 60 -15.39 -1.17 13.35
N LYS A 61 -15.59 -2.10 14.29
CA LYS A 61 -14.58 -3.09 14.72
C LYS A 61 -13.78 -3.75 13.59
N GLY A 62 -14.40 -4.03 12.43
CA GLY A 62 -13.72 -4.65 11.29
C GLY A 62 -12.57 -3.81 10.71
N ILE A 63 -12.66 -2.47 10.69
CA ILE A 63 -11.59 -1.64 10.11
C ILE A 63 -10.31 -1.69 10.94
N SER A 64 -10.45 -1.86 12.26
CA SER A 64 -9.31 -1.98 13.16
C SER A 64 -8.52 -3.25 12.87
N GLU A 65 -9.22 -4.37 12.69
CA GLU A 65 -8.62 -5.69 12.42
C GLU A 65 -8.07 -5.80 10.99
N TRP A 66 -8.73 -5.19 10.01
CA TRP A 66 -8.33 -5.33 8.59
C TRP A 66 -7.33 -4.30 8.12
N LEU A 67 -7.30 -3.10 8.72
CA LEU A 67 -6.46 -2.00 8.25
C LEU A 67 -5.70 -1.32 9.40
N LEU A 68 -6.38 -0.76 10.42
CA LEU A 68 -5.72 0.16 11.37
C LEU A 68 -4.57 -0.49 12.15
N ARG A 69 -4.65 -1.80 12.45
CA ARG A 69 -3.57 -2.54 13.12
C ARG A 69 -2.22 -2.52 12.40
N TYR A 70 -2.21 -2.19 11.10
CA TYR A 70 -1.00 -2.09 10.30
C TYR A 70 -0.38 -0.69 10.34
N HIS A 71 -1.02 0.28 10.99
CA HIS A 71 -0.44 1.61 11.08
C HIS A 71 0.94 1.55 11.74
N ASP A 72 1.89 2.20 11.09
CA ASP A 72 3.29 2.29 11.52
C ASP A 72 4.02 0.95 11.58
N GLN A 73 3.44 -0.14 11.09
CA GLN A 73 4.13 -1.41 10.92
C GLN A 73 4.97 -1.40 9.64
N TYR A 74 6.03 -2.18 9.62
CA TYR A 74 6.78 -2.42 8.39
C TYR A 74 5.98 -3.31 7.44
N MET A 75 6.05 -3.00 6.13
CA MET A 75 5.63 -3.93 5.10
C MET A 75 6.49 -5.21 5.16
N LEU A 76 5.90 -6.34 4.80
CA LEU A 76 6.65 -7.56 4.55
C LEU A 76 7.63 -7.33 3.39
N LYS A 77 8.91 -7.53 3.66
CA LYS A 77 9.97 -7.28 2.68
C LYS A 77 9.99 -8.41 1.64
N PRO A 78 10.15 -8.09 0.35
CA PRO A 78 10.43 -9.10 -0.66
C PRO A 78 11.72 -9.87 -0.34
N GLN A 79 11.80 -11.12 -0.80
CA GLN A 79 13.01 -11.94 -0.62
C GLN A 79 14.20 -11.43 -1.43
N SER A 80 13.94 -10.83 -2.59
CA SER A 80 14.97 -10.26 -3.47
C SER A 80 14.89 -8.75 -3.50
N LYS A 81 16.05 -8.09 -3.53
CA LYS A 81 16.16 -6.63 -3.60
C LYS A 81 15.55 -6.03 -4.87
N MET A 82 15.52 -6.78 -5.96
CA MET A 82 14.95 -6.32 -7.25
C MET A 82 13.43 -6.10 -7.20
N PHE A 83 12.74 -6.67 -6.21
CA PHE A 83 11.29 -6.52 -6.05
C PHE A 83 10.92 -5.45 -5.02
N PHE A 84 11.91 -4.70 -4.51
CA PHE A 84 11.60 -3.59 -3.64
C PHE A 84 10.98 -2.45 -4.45
N PRO A 85 9.93 -1.82 -3.92
CA PRO A 85 9.34 -0.68 -4.59
C PRO A 85 10.34 0.48 -4.64
N ASP A 86 10.41 1.18 -5.77
CA ASP A 86 11.23 2.38 -5.87
C ASP A 86 10.64 3.50 -5.00
N SER A 87 11.52 4.18 -4.27
CA SER A 87 11.21 5.37 -3.50
C SER A 87 10.48 6.45 -4.31
N GLU A 88 10.74 6.58 -5.61
CA GLU A 88 10.06 7.58 -6.45
C GLU A 88 8.56 7.31 -6.56
N TYR A 89 8.17 6.03 -6.71
CA TYR A 89 6.77 5.64 -6.82
C TYR A 89 6.08 5.74 -5.47
N LEU A 90 6.75 5.33 -4.39
CA LEU A 90 6.25 5.48 -3.02
C LEU A 90 5.95 6.96 -2.71
N MET A 91 6.88 7.85 -3.05
CA MET A 91 6.71 9.29 -2.89
C MET A 91 5.59 9.83 -3.78
N TRP A 92 5.47 9.37 -5.03
CA TRP A 92 4.36 9.73 -5.90
C TRP A 92 3.01 9.33 -5.28
N HIS A 93 2.86 8.10 -4.81
CA HIS A 93 1.60 7.64 -4.22
C HIS A 93 1.26 8.43 -2.95
N LYS A 94 2.25 8.69 -2.10
CA LYS A 94 2.11 9.53 -0.90
C LYS A 94 1.64 10.96 -1.24
N ASN A 95 2.10 11.54 -2.34
CA ASN A 95 1.77 12.91 -2.73
C ASN A 95 0.48 13.03 -3.55
N GLN A 96 0.13 12.02 -4.35
CA GLN A 96 -0.95 12.11 -5.35
C GLN A 96 -2.20 11.31 -4.98
N VAL A 97 -2.05 10.24 -4.20
CA VAL A 97 -3.15 9.31 -3.91
C VAL A 97 -3.49 9.30 -2.42
N PHE A 98 -2.48 9.23 -1.56
CA PHE A 98 -2.67 9.14 -0.12
C PHE A 98 -3.43 10.33 0.44
N ARG A 99 -4.42 10.06 1.29
CA ARG A 99 -5.22 11.11 1.91
C ARG A 99 -4.59 11.54 3.22
N GLU A 100 -3.86 12.64 3.19
CA GLU A 100 -3.33 13.24 4.41
C GLU A 100 -4.42 13.75 5.38
N PRO A 101 -4.08 13.93 6.68
CA PRO A 101 -2.82 13.55 7.32
C PRO A 101 -2.76 12.06 7.68
N ALA A 102 -1.56 11.53 7.86
CA ALA A 102 -1.36 10.21 8.47
C ALA A 102 -1.79 10.21 9.95
N ARG A 103 -2.30 9.07 10.42
CA ARG A 103 -2.67 8.86 11.82
C ARG A 103 -1.47 9.11 12.73
N LYS A 104 -1.74 9.64 13.91
CA LYS A 104 -0.74 9.83 14.97
C LYS A 104 -0.76 8.61 15.88
N MET A 105 0.40 8.29 16.46
CA MET A 105 0.50 7.30 17.54
C MET A 105 -0.20 7.79 18.81
#